data_AF-A0A6A6KXZ3-F1
#
_entry.id   AF-A0A6A6KXZ3-F1
#
_cell.length_a   1.000
_cell.length_b   1.000
_cell.length_c   1.000
_cell.angle_alpha   90.00
_cell.angle_beta   90.00
_cell.angle_gamma   90.00
#
_symmetry.space_group_name_H-M   'P 1'
#
loop_
_entity.id
_entity.type
_entity.pdbx_description
1 polymer ?
#
loop_
_entity_poly.entity_id
_entity_poly.type
_entity_poly.pdbx_seq_one_letter_code
_entity_poly.pdbx_strand_id
1 'polypeptide(L)'
;MAVAHFVLIHTICHGAWVWHKLKPVLEAAGHKVTALDLVASGIDLRVIEDVGTFDAYSEPLLSFLETIPEGEKDLELAKMLTRKGSTFQETLQKREPFTNEGYGSIKKIYIYGKEDKIMTEEFHQWQIQNYKPEKVYVVHNGGHKLMLSRTIELFKILQEVADEYASLN
;
A
#
# COMPACT_ATOMS: atom_id res chain seq x y z
N MET A 1 6.87 -21.11 -6.01
CA MET A 1 6.29 -19.87 -5.48
C MET A 1 7.44 -19.01 -5.05
N ALA A 2 7.57 -17.84 -5.68
CA ALA A 2 8.52 -16.83 -5.29
C ALA A 2 8.17 -16.31 -3.90
N VAL A 3 9.21 -15.87 -3.19
CA VAL A 3 9.09 -15.27 -1.87
C VAL A 3 9.47 -13.80 -1.99
N ALA A 4 8.57 -12.91 -1.60
CA ALA A 4 8.82 -11.48 -1.47
C ALA A 4 8.85 -11.05 0.01
N HIS A 5 9.33 -9.84 0.26
CA HIS A 5 9.06 -9.12 1.49
C HIS A 5 7.90 -8.14 1.23
N PHE A 6 6.84 -8.23 2.03
CA PHE A 6 5.67 -7.36 1.90
C PHE A 6 5.72 -6.27 2.97
N VAL A 7 5.80 -5.01 2.53
CA VAL A 7 5.64 -3.84 3.39
C VAL A 7 4.19 -3.34 3.30
N LEU A 8 3.41 -3.59 4.35
CA LEU A 8 1.97 -3.29 4.42
C LEU A 8 1.73 -1.94 5.09
N ILE A 9 1.13 -0.99 4.34
CA ILE A 9 0.90 0.39 4.77
C ILE A 9 -0.60 0.63 4.91
N HIS A 10 -1.08 0.98 6.10
CA HIS A 10 -2.50 1.23 6.37
C HIS A 10 -2.97 2.60 5.84
N THR A 11 -4.29 2.80 5.81
CA THR A 11 -4.91 4.09 5.48
C THR A 11 -5.07 4.97 6.73
N ILE A 12 -5.39 6.25 6.55
CA ILE A 12 -5.64 7.19 7.66
C ILE A 12 -6.69 6.66 8.64
N CYS A 13 -6.59 7.08 9.91
CA CYS A 13 -7.45 6.64 11.03
C CYS A 13 -7.36 5.14 11.37
N HIS A 14 -6.39 4.42 10.83
CA HIS A 14 -6.15 3.01 11.11
C HIS A 14 -4.70 2.82 11.58
N GLY A 15 -4.29 1.58 11.80
CA GLY A 15 -2.91 1.20 12.11
C GLY A 15 -2.59 -0.16 11.49
N ALA A 16 -1.40 -0.68 11.78
CA ALA A 16 -0.91 -2.00 11.37
C ALA A 16 -1.89 -3.13 11.69
N TRP A 17 -2.72 -2.97 12.72
CA TRP A 17 -3.74 -3.94 13.16
C TRP A 17 -4.75 -4.33 12.06
N VAL A 18 -4.96 -3.51 11.02
CA VAL A 18 -5.85 -3.88 9.91
C VAL A 18 -5.34 -5.08 9.11
N TRP A 19 -4.04 -5.37 9.21
CA TRP A 19 -3.39 -6.45 8.49
C TRP A 19 -3.37 -7.79 9.24
N HIS A 20 -3.98 -7.86 10.44
CA HIS A 20 -3.90 -9.05 11.31
C HIS A 20 -4.39 -10.35 10.67
N LYS A 21 -5.30 -10.30 9.67
CA LYS A 21 -5.73 -11.49 8.92
C LYS A 21 -4.80 -11.83 7.75
N LEU A 22 -4.26 -10.82 7.07
CA LEU A 22 -3.47 -11.02 5.85
C LEU A 22 -2.02 -11.40 6.16
N LYS A 23 -1.42 -10.74 7.14
CA LYS A 23 -0.03 -10.98 7.58
C LYS A 23 0.26 -12.47 7.85
N PRO A 24 -0.50 -13.19 8.69
CA PRO A 24 -0.20 -14.60 8.95
C PRO A 24 -0.36 -15.50 7.72
N VAL A 25 -1.25 -15.15 6.78
CA VAL A 25 -1.44 -15.92 5.54
C VAL A 25 -0.23 -15.76 4.61
N LEU A 26 0.29 -14.53 4.49
CA LEU A 26 1.51 -14.26 3.74
C LEU A 26 2.74 -14.93 4.39
N GLU A 27 2.88 -14.84 5.71
CA GLU A 27 3.97 -15.48 6.45
C GLU A 27 3.93 -17.01 6.34
N ALA A 28 2.74 -17.60 6.39
CA ALA A 28 2.56 -19.04 6.18
C ALA A 28 2.95 -19.50 4.76
N ALA A 29 2.91 -18.60 3.77
CA ALA A 29 3.39 -18.86 2.41
C ALA A 29 4.92 -18.66 2.26
N GLY A 30 5.62 -18.31 3.35
CA GLY A 30 7.07 -18.11 3.38
C GLY A 30 7.51 -16.67 3.17
N HIS A 31 6.58 -15.72 3.00
CA HIS A 31 6.91 -14.31 2.84
C HIS A 31 7.38 -13.66 4.12
N LYS A 32 8.32 -12.72 4.00
CA LYS A 32 8.62 -11.77 5.07
C LYS A 32 7.57 -10.66 5.04
N VAL A 33 7.02 -10.25 6.17
CA VAL A 33 5.96 -9.24 6.20
C VAL A 33 6.22 -8.19 7.26
N THR A 34 6.37 -6.94 6.85
CA THR A 34 6.42 -5.78 7.74
C THR A 34 5.09 -5.04 7.66
N ALA A 35 4.38 -4.92 8.77
CA ALA A 35 3.22 -4.03 8.89
C ALA A 35 3.59 -2.89 9.83
N LEU A 36 3.56 -1.65 9.33
CA LEU A 36 4.00 -0.46 10.07
C LEU A 36 2.79 0.32 10.58
N ASP A 37 2.93 0.93 11.75
CA ASP A 37 2.11 2.07 12.16
C ASP A 37 2.77 3.35 11.66
N LEU A 38 2.00 4.18 10.95
CA LEU A 38 2.41 5.55 10.60
C LEU A 38 2.30 6.46 11.83
N VAL A 39 2.78 7.71 11.73
CA VAL A 39 2.72 8.64 12.87
C VAL A 39 1.27 8.87 13.31
N ALA A 40 1.03 8.94 14.62
CA ALA A 40 -0.29 9.14 15.21
C ALA A 40 -1.35 8.11 14.78
N SER A 41 -0.90 6.89 14.49
CA SER A 41 -1.72 5.79 13.98
C SER A 41 -1.50 4.51 14.80
N GLY A 42 -2.53 3.68 14.90
CA GLY A 42 -2.44 2.42 15.65
C GLY A 42 -2.08 2.63 17.12
N ILE A 43 -0.90 2.13 17.53
CA ILE A 43 -0.39 2.27 18.90
C ILE A 43 0.65 3.40 19.04
N ASP A 44 0.91 4.16 17.96
CA ASP A 44 1.80 5.32 18.03
C ASP A 44 1.22 6.39 18.97
N LEU A 45 2.04 6.86 19.91
CA LEU A 45 1.60 7.77 20.98
C LEU A 45 1.57 9.24 20.57
N ARG A 46 2.11 9.59 19.39
CA ARG A 46 2.04 10.97 18.89
C ARG A 46 0.59 11.29 18.55
N VAL A 47 0.20 12.54 18.68
CA VAL A 47 -1.15 13.00 18.35
C VAL A 47 -1.17 13.66 16.98
N ILE A 48 -2.28 13.53 16.24
CA ILE A 48 -2.33 13.95 14.84
C ILE A 48 -2.22 15.47 14.68
N GLU A 49 -2.60 16.22 15.72
CA GLU A 49 -2.50 17.68 15.80
C GLU A 49 -1.05 18.18 15.71
N ASP A 50 -0.10 17.35 16.14
CA ASP A 50 1.34 17.65 16.06
C ASP A 50 1.96 17.24 14.71
N VAL A 51 1.20 16.60 13.83
CA VAL A 51 1.67 16.09 12.53
C VAL A 51 1.32 17.09 11.43
N GLY A 52 2.23 18.02 11.17
CA GLY A 52 1.99 19.14 10.26
C GLY A 52 2.01 18.82 8.76
N THR A 53 2.50 17.65 8.33
CA THR A 53 2.62 17.32 6.90
C THR A 53 2.44 15.83 6.62
N PHE A 54 2.09 15.50 5.37
CA PHE A 54 2.02 14.10 4.92
C PHE A 54 3.39 13.40 4.94
N ASP A 55 4.48 14.14 4.71
CA ASP A 55 5.83 13.58 4.77
C ASP A 55 6.20 13.24 6.22
N ALA A 56 5.85 14.09 7.20
CA ALA A 56 6.00 13.79 8.62
C ALA A 56 5.15 12.58 9.04
N TYR A 57 3.91 12.49 8.54
CA TYR A 57 3.05 11.33 8.76
C TYR A 57 3.66 10.02 8.24
N SER A 58 4.38 10.09 7.12
CA SER A 58 4.97 8.95 6.42
C SER A 58 6.36 8.55 6.93
N GLU A 59 6.92 9.26 7.93
CA GLU A 59 8.28 9.06 8.42
C GLU A 59 8.61 7.59 8.77
N PRO A 60 7.74 6.82 9.48
CA PRO A 60 8.04 5.42 9.79
C PRO A 60 8.27 4.54 8.56
N LEU A 61 7.57 4.82 7.47
CA LEU A 61 7.77 4.13 6.19
C LEU A 61 9.11 4.51 5.58
N LEU A 62 9.43 5.81 5.51
CA LEU A 62 10.67 6.30 4.90
C LEU A 62 11.89 5.76 5.64
N SER A 63 11.88 5.87 6.97
CA SER A 63 12.93 5.35 7.84
C SER A 63 13.09 3.84 7.70
N PHE A 64 11.99 3.09 7.55
CA PHE A 64 12.07 1.64 7.30
C PHE A 64 12.75 1.33 5.96
N LEU A 65 12.40 2.03 4.87
CA LEU A 65 13.00 1.80 3.55
C LEU A 65 14.50 2.09 3.51
N GLU A 66 14.98 3.02 4.34
CA GLU A 66 16.42 3.29 4.48
C GLU A 66 17.19 2.12 5.10
N THR A 67 16.54 1.29 5.93
CA THR A 67 17.17 0.12 6.55
C THR A 67 17.28 -1.10 5.63
N ILE A 68 16.60 -1.11 4.50
CA ILE A 68 16.62 -2.22 3.55
C ILE A 68 17.97 -2.23 2.81
N PRO A 69 18.69 -3.36 2.69
CA PRO A 69 19.93 -3.45 1.92
C PRO A 69 19.70 -3.11 0.44
N GLU A 70 20.66 -2.45 -0.21
CA GLU A 70 20.52 -1.97 -1.60
C GLU A 70 20.16 -3.08 -2.61
N GLY A 71 20.70 -4.30 -2.44
CA GLY A 71 20.34 -5.45 -3.27
C GLY A 71 18.96 -6.08 -3.00
N GLU A 72 18.31 -5.74 -1.88
CA GLU A 72 16.93 -6.13 -1.57
C GLU A 72 15.93 -5.06 -2.02
N LYS A 73 16.38 -3.80 -2.21
CA LYS A 73 15.53 -2.68 -2.66
C LYS A 73 14.97 -2.88 -4.08
N ASP A 74 15.66 -3.64 -4.93
CA ASP A 74 15.22 -3.94 -6.29
C ASP A 74 14.11 -5.02 -6.36
N LEU A 75 14.03 -5.88 -5.35
CA LEU A 75 12.93 -6.86 -5.22
C LEU A 75 11.76 -6.28 -4.38
N GLU A 76 12.06 -5.34 -3.50
CA GLU A 76 11.10 -4.59 -2.69
C GLU A 76 10.56 -3.38 -3.45
N LEU A 77 9.60 -3.63 -4.34
CA LEU A 77 8.66 -2.60 -4.79
C LEU A 77 7.73 -2.22 -3.63
N ALA A 78 8.31 -1.58 -2.61
CA ALA A 78 7.58 -0.91 -1.53
C ALA A 78 6.91 0.33 -2.11
N LYS A 79 5.86 0.15 -2.92
CA LYS A 79 5.20 1.26 -3.59
C LYS A 79 3.68 1.19 -3.44
N MET A 80 3.31 1.81 -2.32
CA MET A 80 2.09 2.57 -2.03
C MET A 80 0.73 1.85 -2.03
N LEU A 81 0.13 1.84 -0.85
CA LEU A 81 -1.27 2.23 -0.67
C LEU A 81 -1.39 3.45 0.25
N THR A 82 -0.53 4.45 0.08
CA THR A 82 -0.82 5.79 0.59
C THR A 82 -1.76 6.49 -0.38
N ARG A 83 -3.07 6.27 -0.18
CA ARG A 83 -4.10 7.15 -0.76
C ARG A 83 -3.93 8.56 -0.20
N LYS A 84 -4.27 9.57 -1.01
CA LYS A 84 -4.55 10.92 -0.52
C LYS A 84 -5.65 10.81 0.53
N GLY A 85 -5.26 10.84 1.81
CA GLY A 85 -6.20 11.05 2.91
C GLY A 85 -6.65 12.50 2.91
N SER A 86 -7.93 12.72 3.22
CA SER A 86 -8.53 14.07 3.30
C SER A 86 -7.84 14.97 4.34
N THR A 87 -7.11 14.40 5.29
CA THR A 87 -6.55 15.09 6.45
C THR A 87 -5.36 16.00 6.12
N PHE A 88 -4.69 15.80 4.98
CA PHE A 88 -3.48 16.54 4.61
C PHE A 88 -3.62 17.34 3.30
N GLN A 89 -4.85 17.61 2.86
CA GLN A 89 -5.12 18.25 1.56
C GLN A 89 -4.36 19.55 1.34
N GLU A 90 -4.34 20.44 2.34
CA GLU A 90 -3.63 21.73 2.24
C GLU A 90 -2.14 21.57 1.98
N THR A 91 -1.51 20.60 2.64
CA THR A 91 -0.07 20.32 2.49
C THR A 91 0.22 19.63 1.17
N LEU A 92 -0.63 18.68 0.76
CA LEU A 92 -0.50 17.94 -0.50
C LEU A 92 -0.77 18.81 -1.73
N GLN A 93 -1.57 19.87 -1.60
CA GLN A 93 -1.81 20.84 -2.68
C GLN A 93 -0.60 21.74 -2.93
N LYS A 94 0.18 22.06 -1.89
CA LYS A 94 1.37 22.93 -1.97
C LYS A 94 2.65 22.17 -2.32
N ARG A 95 2.62 20.85 -2.20
CA ARG A 95 3.77 19.97 -2.44
C ARG A 95 4.02 19.85 -3.94
N GLU A 96 5.30 19.78 -4.31
CA GLU A 96 5.71 19.48 -5.67
C GLU A 96 5.12 18.14 -6.15
N PRO A 97 4.73 18.04 -7.44
CA PRO A 97 4.27 16.79 -8.03
C PRO A 97 5.31 15.67 -7.89
N PHE A 98 4.84 14.43 -7.86
CA PHE A 98 5.75 13.29 -7.93
C PHE A 98 6.49 13.25 -9.28
N THR A 99 7.76 12.85 -9.24
CA THR A 99 8.62 12.82 -10.43
C THR A 99 8.46 11.53 -11.24
N ASN A 100 8.76 11.61 -12.54
CA ASN A 100 8.76 10.44 -13.41
C ASN A 100 9.93 9.50 -13.10
N GLU A 101 11.08 10.06 -12.73
CA GLU A 101 12.31 9.31 -12.44
C GLU A 101 12.16 8.50 -11.13
N GLY A 102 11.40 9.01 -10.16
CA GLY A 102 11.20 8.36 -8.86
C GLY A 102 9.90 7.55 -8.75
N TYR A 103 8.76 8.23 -8.75
CA TYR A 103 7.45 7.56 -8.62
C TYR A 103 6.96 7.02 -9.96
N GLY A 104 7.24 7.70 -11.07
CA GLY A 104 6.82 7.27 -12.40
C GLY A 104 7.47 5.96 -12.84
N SER A 105 8.75 5.77 -12.53
CA SER A 105 9.64 4.70 -13.04
C SER A 105 9.28 3.30 -12.56
N ILE A 106 8.43 3.19 -11.55
CA ILE A 106 8.10 1.91 -10.94
C ILE A 106 6.83 1.27 -11.44
N LYS A 107 6.84 -0.06 -11.34
CA LYS A 107 5.71 -0.93 -11.67
C LYS A 107 4.60 -0.73 -10.65
N LYS A 108 3.37 -0.66 -11.16
CA LYS A 108 2.17 -0.35 -10.37
C LYS A 108 1.08 -1.32 -10.74
N ILE A 109 0.57 -2.00 -9.73
CA ILE A 109 -0.64 -2.80 -9.84
C ILE A 109 -1.75 -2.09 -9.07
N TYR A 110 -2.99 -2.27 -9.52
CA TYR A 110 -4.14 -1.66 -8.87
C TYR A 110 -5.15 -2.74 -8.48
N ILE A 111 -5.45 -2.86 -7.18
CA ILE A 111 -6.39 -3.85 -6.64
C ILE A 111 -7.53 -3.09 -5.97
N TYR A 112 -8.78 -3.40 -6.34
CA TYR A 112 -9.93 -2.83 -5.66
C TYR A 112 -11.10 -3.79 -5.52
N GLY A 113 -11.96 -3.54 -4.53
CA GLY A 113 -13.19 -4.28 -4.30
C GLY A 113 -14.34 -3.67 -5.09
N LYS A 114 -15.09 -4.49 -5.83
CA LYS A 114 -16.17 -4.00 -6.70
C LYS A 114 -17.32 -3.34 -5.91
N GLU A 115 -17.52 -3.76 -4.68
CA GLU A 115 -18.57 -3.30 -3.77
C GLU A 115 -18.04 -2.30 -2.72
N ASP A 116 -16.90 -1.65 -2.99
CA ASP A 116 -16.41 -0.54 -2.19
C ASP A 116 -17.43 0.63 -2.22
N LYS A 117 -17.93 0.99 -1.04
CA LYS A 117 -18.93 2.05 -0.84
C LYS A 117 -18.32 3.39 -0.48
N ILE A 118 -17.02 3.43 -0.16
CA ILE A 118 -16.28 4.65 0.14
C ILE A 118 -15.67 5.18 -1.16
N MET A 119 -15.03 4.29 -1.91
CA MET A 119 -14.41 4.60 -3.19
C MET A 119 -15.16 3.79 -4.24
N THR A 120 -16.08 4.46 -4.92
CA THR A 120 -16.99 3.79 -5.86
C THR A 120 -16.21 3.20 -7.05
N GLU A 121 -16.82 2.23 -7.72
CA GLU A 121 -16.26 1.65 -8.95
C GLU A 121 -15.96 2.74 -9.99
N GLU A 122 -16.84 3.74 -10.14
CA GLU A 122 -16.60 4.91 -10.99
C GLU A 122 -15.32 5.65 -10.61
N PHE A 123 -15.11 5.92 -9.32
CA PHE A 123 -13.91 6.59 -8.85
C PHE A 123 -12.64 5.77 -9.10
N HIS A 124 -12.71 4.45 -8.89
CA HIS A 124 -11.61 3.54 -9.22
C HIS A 124 -11.28 3.59 -10.72
N GLN A 125 -12.28 3.53 -11.59
CA GLN A 125 -12.10 3.63 -13.04
C GLN A 125 -11.51 4.97 -13.47
N TRP A 126 -11.97 6.08 -12.88
CA TRP A 126 -11.41 7.41 -13.12
C TRP A 126 -9.91 7.47 -12.75
N GLN A 127 -9.50 6.87 -11.62
CA GLN A 127 -8.08 6.81 -11.25
C GLN A 127 -7.24 6.00 -12.26
N ILE A 128 -7.74 4.84 -12.66
CA ILE A 128 -7.08 3.95 -13.63
C ILE A 128 -6.90 4.64 -14.98
N GLN A 129 -7.89 5.42 -15.42
CA GLN A 129 -7.83 6.16 -16.69
C GLN A 129 -6.81 7.31 -16.64
N ASN A 130 -6.74 8.03 -15.51
CA ASN A 130 -5.81 9.16 -15.36
C ASN A 130 -4.37 8.74 -15.13
N TYR A 131 -4.15 7.57 -14.52
CA TYR A 131 -2.82 7.08 -14.26
C TYR A 131 -2.78 5.56 -14.40
N LYS A 132 -2.46 5.11 -15.62
CA LYS A 132 -2.57 3.72 -16.03
C LYS A 132 -1.60 2.81 -15.26
N PRO A 133 -2.11 1.83 -14.48
CA PRO A 133 -1.28 0.78 -13.89
C PRO A 133 -0.90 -0.28 -14.93
N GLU A 134 0.10 -1.10 -14.61
CA GLU A 134 0.53 -2.25 -15.41
C GLU A 134 -0.55 -3.34 -15.43
N LYS A 135 -1.20 -3.56 -14.28
CA LYS A 135 -2.23 -4.58 -14.10
C LYS A 135 -3.30 -4.12 -13.13
N VAL A 136 -4.54 -4.51 -13.39
CA VAL A 136 -5.70 -4.21 -12.55
C VAL A 136 -6.36 -5.51 -12.12
N TYR A 137 -6.62 -5.64 -10.82
CA TYR A 137 -7.38 -6.75 -10.24
C TYR A 137 -8.66 -6.21 -9.60
N VAL A 138 -9.79 -6.78 -10.00
CA VAL A 138 -11.11 -6.46 -9.44
C VAL A 138 -11.57 -7.61 -8.57
N VAL A 139 -11.73 -7.36 -7.28
CA VAL A 139 -12.21 -8.37 -6.32
C VAL A 139 -13.72 -8.24 -6.17
N HIS A 140 -14.44 -9.19 -6.78
CA HIS A 140 -15.90 -9.28 -6.66
C HIS A 140 -16.33 -9.67 -5.24
N ASN A 141 -17.49 -9.16 -4.82
CA ASN A 141 -18.00 -9.22 -3.45
C ASN A 141 -17.05 -8.62 -2.39
N GLY A 142 -16.07 -7.80 -2.79
CA GLY A 142 -15.08 -7.16 -1.94
C GLY A 142 -15.43 -5.69 -1.66
N GLY A 143 -15.39 -5.30 -0.39
CA GLY A 143 -15.55 -3.89 0.01
C GLY A 143 -14.21 -3.16 0.16
N HIS A 144 -14.25 -1.98 0.78
CA HIS A 144 -13.07 -1.12 1.00
C HIS A 144 -11.91 -1.81 1.75
N LYS A 145 -12.26 -2.70 2.69
CA LYS A 145 -11.30 -3.43 3.52
C LYS A 145 -11.12 -4.86 3.00
N LEU A 146 -10.53 -5.01 1.81
CA LEU A 146 -10.25 -6.32 1.21
C LEU A 146 -9.41 -7.21 2.13
N MET A 147 -8.45 -6.62 2.85
CA MET A 147 -7.61 -7.35 3.80
C MET A 147 -8.40 -8.03 4.93
N LEU A 148 -9.62 -7.56 5.22
CA LEU A 148 -10.49 -8.11 6.26
C LEU A 148 -11.65 -8.95 5.69
N SER A 149 -12.19 -8.55 4.53
CA SER A 149 -13.40 -9.13 3.93
C SER A 149 -13.12 -10.20 2.87
N ARG A 150 -11.95 -10.12 2.22
CA ARG A 150 -11.51 -10.98 1.10
C ARG A 150 -10.04 -11.33 1.23
N THR A 151 -9.64 -11.74 2.44
CA THR A 151 -8.23 -11.96 2.81
C THR A 151 -7.57 -13.00 1.91
N ILE A 152 -8.26 -14.11 1.60
CA ILE A 152 -7.69 -15.20 0.79
C ILE A 152 -7.60 -14.81 -0.67
N GLU A 153 -8.59 -14.11 -1.21
CA GLU A 153 -8.55 -13.58 -2.58
C GLU A 153 -7.44 -12.54 -2.73
N LEU A 154 -7.29 -11.63 -1.76
CA LEU A 154 -6.20 -10.66 -1.75
C LEU A 154 -4.83 -11.36 -1.65
N PHE A 155 -4.69 -12.37 -0.80
CA PHE A 155 -3.48 -13.18 -0.71
C PHE A 155 -3.11 -13.82 -2.06
N LYS A 156 -4.08 -14.44 -2.76
CA LYS A 156 -3.83 -15.07 -4.07
C LYS A 156 -3.31 -14.08 -5.09
N ILE A 157 -3.89 -12.87 -5.13
CA ILE A 157 -3.43 -11.80 -6.01
C ILE A 157 -1.99 -11.37 -5.65
N LEU A 158 -1.69 -11.21 -4.36
CA LEU A 158 -0.34 -10.82 -3.91
C LEU A 158 0.70 -11.90 -4.21
N GLN A 159 0.34 -13.19 -4.10
CA GLN A 159 1.21 -14.29 -4.49
C GLN A 159 1.46 -14.30 -6.01
N GLU A 160 0.43 -14.11 -6.83
CA GLU A 160 0.56 -14.00 -8.29
C GLU A 160 1.51 -12.85 -8.67
N VAL A 161 1.37 -11.71 -7.99
CA VAL A 161 2.26 -10.56 -8.18
C VAL A 161 3.69 -10.92 -7.79
N ALA A 162 3.91 -11.55 -6.64
CA ALA A 162 5.26 -11.96 -6.23
C ALA A 162 5.89 -12.92 -7.25
N ASP A 163 5.13 -13.88 -7.77
CA ASP A 163 5.61 -14.81 -8.80
C ASP A 163 5.93 -14.09 -10.12
N GLU A 164 5.08 -13.17 -10.56
CA GLU A 164 5.24 -12.41 -11.80
C GLU A 164 6.49 -11.52 -11.75
N TYR A 165 6.65 -10.71 -10.70
CA TYR A 165 7.77 -9.77 -10.61
C TYR A 165 9.09 -10.41 -10.22
N ALA A 166 9.09 -11.56 -9.54
CA ALA A 166 10.31 -12.34 -9.34
C ALA A 166 10.84 -12.97 -10.64
N SER A 167 9.98 -13.20 -11.64
CA SER A 167 10.39 -13.77 -12.94
C SER A 167 10.99 -12.74 -13.91
N LEU A 168 10.89 -11.45 -13.60
CA LEU A 168 11.39 -10.35 -14.41
C LEU A 168 12.83 -9.93 -14.04
N ASN A 169 13.36 -10.47 -12.94
CA ASN A 169 14.71 -10.23 -12.40
C ASN A 169 15.57 -11.49 -12.56
#